data_AF-A0A5P2H1D6-F1
#
_entry.id   AF-A0A5P2H1D6-F1
#
_cell.length_a   1.000
_cell.length_b   1.000
_cell.length_c   1.000
_cell.angle_alpha   90.00
_cell.angle_beta   90.00
_cell.angle_gamma   90.00
#
_symmetry.space_group_name_H-M   'P 1'
#
loop_
_entity.id
_entity.type
_entity.pdbx_description
1 polymer ?
#
loop_
_entity_poly.entity_id
_entity_poly.type
_entity_poly.pdbx_seq_one_letter_code
_entity_poly.pdbx_strand_id
1 'polypeptide(L)'
;MITRVKRILLGTQRLFIGLACVVVLLLGIFLLFIDRVAAGTACLSASVVLFFLTNIEMFESIKGPGGVEARLRVLTEQVTETAQLAQRLKGLVVSMAELSATLLTRSGYLADPVPRDELLRRMREMEAQLTTAGITQPEMQRTMADWHNGVVGQLLSNAYRAVNDCIKQRQQWMDVQWSGLKTPIDQSDPQYLKLLMLRERDARGHEDFRKAYENGDHHARVALIKRVVSYLNADDLGRDTLDSARVDESLKHAEYYLAHRAFLSEAYWMSQ
;
A
#
# COMPACT_ATOMS: atom_id res chain seq x y z
N MET A 1 15.86 -41.74 -38.42
CA MET A 1 16.25 -40.40 -38.94
C MET A 1 15.20 -39.31 -38.62
N ILE A 2 13.90 -39.62 -38.68
CA ILE A 2 12.78 -38.71 -38.36
C ILE A 2 12.80 -38.12 -36.92
N THR A 3 13.36 -38.86 -35.96
CA THR A 3 13.48 -38.44 -34.54
C THR A 3 14.56 -37.40 -34.25
N ARG A 4 15.60 -37.27 -35.09
CA ARG A 4 16.65 -36.23 -34.88
C ARG A 4 16.22 -34.88 -35.45
N VAL A 5 15.50 -34.85 -36.57
CA VAL A 5 15.01 -33.61 -37.21
C VAL A 5 13.95 -32.93 -36.34
N LYS A 6 13.00 -33.69 -35.75
CA LYS A 6 12.03 -33.15 -34.79
C LYS A 6 12.68 -32.52 -33.55
N ARG A 7 13.77 -33.11 -33.05
CA ARG A 7 14.49 -32.62 -31.87
C ARG A 7 15.24 -31.31 -32.13
N ILE A 8 15.79 -31.14 -33.34
CA ILE A 8 16.48 -29.90 -33.74
C ILE A 8 15.45 -28.79 -34.01
N LEU A 9 14.30 -29.11 -34.63
CA LEU A 9 13.22 -28.15 -34.89
C LEU A 9 12.56 -27.62 -33.60
N LEU A 10 12.33 -28.51 -32.62
CA LEU A 10 11.83 -28.12 -31.30
C LEU A 10 12.86 -27.30 -30.51
N GLY A 11 14.15 -27.59 -30.69
CA GLY A 11 15.24 -26.84 -30.06
C GLY A 11 15.35 -25.39 -30.56
N THR A 12 15.23 -25.19 -31.87
CA THR A 12 15.26 -23.84 -32.46
C THR A 12 14.00 -23.04 -32.11
N GLN A 13 12.82 -23.66 -32.13
CA GLN A 13 11.57 -23.00 -31.76
C GLN A 13 11.58 -22.49 -30.30
N ARG A 14 12.16 -23.27 -29.37
CA ARG A 14 12.33 -22.86 -27.96
C ARG A 14 13.30 -21.69 -27.79
N LEU A 15 14.35 -21.64 -28.61
CA LEU A 15 15.31 -20.55 -28.59
C LEU A 15 14.67 -19.23 -29.07
N PHE A 16 13.82 -19.29 -30.10
CA PHE A 16 13.04 -18.14 -30.56
C PHE A 16 12.00 -17.66 -29.55
N ILE A 17 11.26 -18.57 -28.90
CA ILE A 17 10.26 -18.19 -27.89
C ILE A 17 10.95 -17.66 -26.61
N GLY A 18 12.07 -18.27 -26.20
CA GLY A 18 12.88 -17.77 -25.08
C GLY A 18 13.45 -16.38 -25.35
N LEU A 19 13.95 -16.13 -26.57
CA LEU A 19 14.41 -14.81 -26.99
C LEU A 19 13.25 -13.78 -26.99
N ALA A 20 12.09 -14.17 -27.51
CA ALA A 20 10.90 -13.33 -27.49
C ALA A 20 10.44 -12.99 -26.06
N CYS A 21 10.51 -13.94 -25.13
CA CYS A 21 10.25 -13.72 -23.70
C CYS A 21 11.17 -12.65 -23.09
N VAL A 22 12.47 -12.75 -23.35
CA VAL A 22 13.45 -11.77 -22.87
C VAL A 22 13.18 -10.40 -23.46
N VAL A 23 12.84 -10.32 -24.76
CA VAL A 23 12.49 -9.06 -25.42
C VAL A 23 11.23 -8.44 -24.81
N VAL A 24 10.16 -9.21 -24.58
CA VAL A 24 8.93 -8.69 -23.95
C VAL A 24 9.15 -8.29 -22.49
N LEU A 25 10.05 -8.99 -21.78
CA LEU A 25 10.41 -8.65 -20.39
C LEU A 25 11.19 -7.34 -20.33
N LEU A 26 12.19 -7.17 -21.20
CA LEU A 26 12.94 -5.92 -21.32
C LEU A 26 12.05 -4.77 -21.80
N LEU A 27 11.10 -5.04 -22.70
CA LEU A 27 10.12 -4.06 -23.14
C LEU A 27 9.16 -3.66 -22.01
N GLY A 28 8.75 -4.60 -21.16
CA GLY A 28 7.93 -4.33 -19.97
C GLY A 28 8.66 -3.47 -18.94
N ILE A 29 9.94 -3.74 -18.69
CA ILE A 29 10.81 -2.90 -17.85
C ILE A 29 10.95 -1.51 -18.46
N PHE A 30 11.16 -1.41 -19.77
CA PHE A 30 11.30 -0.14 -20.47
C PHE A 30 9.99 0.69 -20.45
N LEU A 31 8.84 0.05 -20.59
CA LEU A 31 7.53 0.72 -20.50
C LEU A 31 7.22 1.23 -19.08
N LEU A 32 7.73 0.54 -18.05
CA LEU A 32 7.69 1.05 -16.67
C LEU A 32 8.53 2.32 -16.50
N PHE A 33 9.66 2.44 -17.22
CA PHE A 33 10.50 3.63 -17.21
C PHE A 33 9.88 4.84 -17.93
N ILE A 34 8.86 4.66 -18.79
CA ILE A 34 8.18 5.73 -19.54
C ILE A 34 6.76 5.96 -18.98
N ASP A 35 6.54 5.66 -17.70
CA ASP A 35 5.24 5.84 -17.00
C ASP A 35 4.04 5.11 -17.63
N ARG A 36 4.27 4.13 -18.52
CA ARG A 36 3.23 3.29 -19.12
C ARG A 36 3.03 2.05 -18.25
N VAL A 37 2.72 2.26 -16.97
CA VAL A 37 2.68 1.19 -15.94
C VAL A 37 1.74 0.05 -16.33
N ALA A 38 0.55 0.35 -16.87
CA ALA A 38 -0.41 -0.68 -17.29
C ALA A 38 0.13 -1.60 -18.40
N ALA A 39 0.83 -1.03 -19.39
CA ALA A 39 1.44 -1.79 -20.46
C ALA A 39 2.67 -2.55 -19.97
N GLY A 40 3.46 -1.95 -19.07
CA GLY A 40 4.61 -2.58 -18.43
C GLY A 40 4.22 -3.80 -17.59
N THR A 41 3.20 -3.69 -16.74
CA THR A 41 2.71 -4.80 -15.91
C THR A 41 2.06 -5.91 -16.76
N ALA A 42 1.35 -5.54 -17.82
CA ALA A 42 0.77 -6.52 -18.76
C ALA A 42 1.87 -7.27 -19.54
N CYS A 43 2.91 -6.58 -20.00
CA CYS A 43 4.05 -7.22 -20.67
C CYS A 43 4.82 -8.13 -19.72
N LEU A 44 5.07 -7.72 -18.47
CA LEU A 44 5.75 -8.55 -17.49
C LEU A 44 4.96 -9.82 -17.15
N SER A 45 3.65 -9.70 -16.91
CA SER A 45 2.79 -10.87 -16.66
C SER A 45 2.70 -11.79 -17.87
N ALA A 46 2.60 -11.25 -19.09
CA ALA A 46 2.60 -12.03 -20.33
C ALA A 46 3.92 -12.78 -20.55
N SER A 47 5.08 -12.15 -20.29
CA SER A 47 6.39 -12.81 -20.36
C SER A 47 6.49 -14.00 -19.42
N VAL A 48 5.91 -13.91 -18.22
CA VAL A 48 5.90 -15.00 -17.24
C VAL A 48 5.03 -16.17 -17.73
N VAL A 49 3.83 -15.89 -18.24
CA VAL A 49 2.93 -16.93 -18.79
C VAL A 49 3.58 -17.64 -19.98
N LEU A 50 4.20 -16.89 -20.90
CA LEU A 50 4.95 -17.46 -22.02
C LEU A 50 6.14 -18.29 -21.56
N PHE A 51 6.88 -17.83 -20.54
CA PHE A 51 7.99 -18.60 -19.96
C PHE A 51 7.51 -19.95 -19.41
N PHE A 52 6.35 -20.00 -18.75
CA PHE A 52 5.78 -21.26 -18.26
C PHE A 52 5.27 -22.15 -19.39
N LEU A 53 4.57 -21.60 -20.38
CA LEU A 53 4.09 -22.36 -21.54
C LEU A 53 5.26 -22.98 -22.34
N THR A 54 6.39 -22.29 -22.42
CA THR A 54 7.59 -22.78 -23.12
C THR A 54 8.27 -23.93 -22.36
N ASN A 55 8.07 -24.02 -21.04
CA ASN A 55 8.69 -25.04 -20.19
C ASN A 55 7.76 -26.23 -19.86
N ILE A 56 6.46 -26.18 -20.20
CA ILE A 56 5.51 -27.27 -19.96
C ILE A 56 5.85 -28.56 -20.72
N GLU A 57 6.47 -28.48 -21.90
CA GLU A 57 6.81 -29.67 -22.69
C GLU A 57 8.00 -30.47 -22.14
N MET A 58 8.73 -29.96 -21.15
CA MET A 58 9.77 -30.73 -20.46
C MET A 58 9.16 -31.90 -19.64
N PHE A 59 7.85 -31.83 -19.36
CA PHE A 59 7.11 -32.83 -18.61
C PHE A 59 6.56 -34.00 -19.47
N GLU A 60 6.56 -33.89 -20.81
CA GLU A 60 6.00 -34.94 -21.68
C GLU A 60 7.03 -35.97 -22.22
N SER A 61 8.33 -35.69 -22.17
CA SER A 61 9.31 -36.45 -22.99
C SER A 61 9.92 -37.71 -22.35
N ILE A 62 9.43 -38.19 -21.21
CA ILE A 62 9.95 -39.42 -20.57
C ILE A 62 8.90 -40.54 -20.66
N LYS A 63 8.72 -41.08 -21.88
CA LYS A 63 8.10 -42.39 -22.11
C LYS A 63 9.18 -43.36 -22.59
N GLY A 64 9.69 -44.18 -21.67
CA GLY A 64 10.56 -45.34 -21.92
C GLY A 64 10.13 -46.53 -21.04
N PRO A 65 10.35 -47.79 -21.46
CA PRO A 65 9.56 -48.95 -21.08
C PRO A 65 10.01 -49.60 -19.76
N GLY A 66 9.12 -49.62 -18.76
CA GLY A 66 9.37 -50.23 -17.43
C GLY A 66 8.23 -49.91 -16.45
N GLY A 67 7.00 -49.98 -16.96
CA GLY A 67 5.82 -49.34 -16.38
C GLY A 67 5.40 -49.83 -15.00
N VAL A 68 4.88 -48.86 -14.24
CA VAL A 68 4.02 -48.95 -13.05
C VAL A 68 4.71 -48.72 -11.70
N GLU A 69 5.79 -49.40 -11.32
CA GLU A 69 6.38 -49.21 -9.97
C GLU A 69 7.26 -47.96 -9.84
N ALA A 70 8.05 -47.61 -10.87
CA ALA A 70 8.75 -46.33 -10.92
C ALA A 70 7.77 -45.14 -11.01
N ARG A 71 6.56 -45.39 -11.55
CA ARG A 71 5.52 -44.36 -11.72
C ARG A 71 4.92 -43.91 -10.40
N LEU A 72 4.78 -44.78 -9.40
CA LEU A 72 4.27 -44.40 -8.08
C LEU A 72 5.32 -43.64 -7.28
N ARG A 73 6.58 -44.08 -7.29
CA ARG A 73 7.66 -43.41 -6.55
C ARG A 73 8.00 -42.04 -7.14
N VAL A 74 8.09 -41.96 -8.47
CA VAL A 74 8.29 -40.69 -9.19
C VAL A 74 7.03 -39.83 -9.17
N LEU A 75 5.80 -40.38 -9.09
CA LEU A 75 4.62 -39.53 -8.81
C LEU A 75 4.73 -38.90 -7.43
N THR A 76 5.12 -39.65 -6.40
CA THR A 76 5.22 -39.08 -5.05
C THR A 76 6.31 -38.01 -5.00
N GLU A 77 7.47 -38.27 -5.62
CA GLU A 77 8.57 -37.32 -5.77
C GLU A 77 8.18 -36.08 -6.61
N GLN A 78 7.50 -36.28 -7.75
CA GLN A 78 6.97 -35.21 -8.61
C GLN A 78 5.81 -34.45 -7.96
N VAL A 79 5.00 -35.08 -7.11
CA VAL A 79 3.96 -34.42 -6.30
C VAL A 79 4.64 -33.54 -5.25
N THR A 80 5.72 -33.99 -4.61
CA THR A 80 6.52 -33.12 -3.75
C THR A 80 7.24 -32.01 -4.51
N GLU A 81 7.76 -32.26 -5.72
CA GLU A 81 8.40 -31.23 -6.55
C GLU A 81 7.39 -30.21 -7.09
N THR A 82 6.21 -30.65 -7.53
CA THR A 82 5.13 -29.76 -7.95
C THR A 82 4.55 -28.98 -6.78
N ALA A 83 4.46 -29.57 -5.57
CA ALA A 83 4.11 -28.84 -4.36
C ALA A 83 5.16 -27.79 -3.99
N GLN A 84 6.46 -28.11 -4.11
CA GLN A 84 7.54 -27.15 -3.90
C GLN A 84 7.55 -26.04 -4.96
N LEU A 85 7.27 -26.38 -6.23
CA LEU A 85 7.18 -25.41 -7.32
C LEU A 85 5.95 -24.49 -7.14
N ALA A 86 4.81 -25.06 -6.77
CA ALA A 86 3.59 -24.32 -6.44
C ALA A 86 3.82 -23.40 -5.24
N GLN A 87 4.56 -23.85 -4.22
CA GLN A 87 4.92 -23.02 -3.07
C GLN A 87 5.87 -21.87 -3.45
N ARG A 88 6.83 -22.11 -4.35
CA ARG A 88 7.71 -21.05 -4.89
C ARG A 88 6.93 -20.04 -5.74
N LEU A 89 5.99 -20.52 -6.56
CA LEU A 89 5.06 -19.68 -7.32
C LEU A 89 4.18 -18.84 -6.39
N LYS A 90 3.63 -19.45 -5.34
CA LYS A 90 2.87 -18.77 -4.28
C LYS A 90 3.70 -17.65 -3.65
N GLY A 91 4.96 -17.94 -3.31
CA GLY A 91 5.90 -16.96 -2.77
C GLY A 91 6.19 -15.80 -3.73
N LEU A 92 6.41 -16.06 -5.01
CA LEU A 92 6.67 -15.02 -6.02
C LEU A 92 5.44 -14.12 -6.25
N VAL A 93 4.25 -14.70 -6.31
CA VAL A 93 2.99 -13.94 -6.42
C VAL A 93 2.79 -13.03 -5.20
N VAL A 94 3.08 -13.54 -4.00
CA VAL A 94 3.05 -12.73 -2.76
C VAL A 94 4.05 -11.57 -2.83
N SER A 95 5.31 -11.83 -3.19
CA SER A 95 6.32 -10.76 -3.30
C SER A 95 5.97 -9.72 -4.37
N MET A 96 5.39 -10.13 -5.51
CA MET A 96 4.91 -9.22 -6.54
C MET A 96 3.70 -8.40 -6.08
N ALA A 97 2.77 -9.02 -5.36
CA ALA A 97 1.62 -8.34 -4.77
C ALA A 97 2.05 -7.32 -3.73
N GLU A 98 2.98 -7.66 -2.83
CA GLU A 98 3.60 -6.74 -1.88
C GLU A 98 4.22 -5.54 -2.60
N LEU A 99 5.13 -5.79 -3.55
CA LEU A 99 5.78 -4.71 -4.32
C LEU A 99 4.77 -3.84 -5.06
N SER A 100 3.74 -4.44 -5.66
CA SER A 100 2.69 -3.71 -6.38
C SER A 100 1.85 -2.87 -5.43
N ALA A 101 1.48 -3.41 -4.26
CA ALA A 101 0.73 -2.69 -3.24
C ALA A 101 1.56 -1.51 -2.68
N THR A 102 2.84 -1.73 -2.39
CA THR A 102 3.76 -0.67 -1.95
C THR A 102 3.91 0.41 -3.04
N LEU A 103 4.14 0.01 -4.30
CA LEU A 103 4.29 0.93 -5.41
C LEU A 103 3.03 1.72 -5.68
N LEU A 104 1.85 1.09 -5.70
CA LEU A 104 0.56 1.78 -5.89
C LEU A 104 0.25 2.73 -4.74
N THR A 105 0.56 2.32 -3.52
CA THR A 105 0.38 3.17 -2.33
C THR A 105 1.30 4.38 -2.39
N ARG A 106 2.54 4.22 -2.87
CA ARG A 106 3.54 5.31 -2.96
C ARG A 106 3.42 6.17 -4.23
N SER A 107 3.02 5.60 -5.36
CA SER A 107 2.92 6.31 -6.64
C SER A 107 1.78 7.31 -6.64
N GLY A 108 0.69 7.01 -5.93
CA GLY A 108 -0.39 7.98 -5.65
C GLY A 108 0.09 9.27 -4.95
N TYR A 109 1.32 9.29 -4.41
CA TYR A 109 1.94 10.49 -3.83
C TYR A 109 2.98 11.19 -4.72
N LEU A 110 3.51 10.55 -5.77
CA LEU A 110 4.75 11.01 -6.45
C LEU A 110 4.61 11.37 -7.93
N ALA A 111 3.65 10.83 -8.68
CA ALA A 111 3.41 11.21 -10.07
C ALA A 111 1.98 10.81 -10.48
N ASP A 112 1.22 11.80 -10.95
CA ASP A 112 -0.18 11.74 -11.41
C ASP A 112 -1.11 10.78 -10.62
N PRO A 113 -1.95 11.31 -9.70
CA PRO A 113 -2.70 10.46 -8.78
C PRO A 113 -3.63 9.53 -9.59
N VAL A 114 -3.33 8.23 -9.54
CA VAL A 114 -4.23 7.20 -10.07
C VAL A 114 -5.61 7.42 -9.41
N PRO A 115 -6.69 7.55 -10.20
CA PRO A 115 -8.04 7.71 -9.65
C PRO A 115 -8.35 6.62 -8.61
N ARG A 116 -9.00 7.01 -7.51
CA ARG A 116 -9.22 6.12 -6.36
C ARG A 116 -10.09 4.90 -6.70
N ASP A 117 -11.04 5.08 -7.60
CA ASP A 117 -11.86 4.02 -8.18
C ASP A 117 -11.01 2.98 -8.92
N GLU A 118 -10.04 3.45 -9.72
CA GLU A 118 -9.11 2.59 -10.45
C GLU A 118 -8.15 1.87 -9.49
N LEU A 119 -7.67 2.54 -8.43
CA LEU A 119 -6.88 1.91 -7.37
C LEU A 119 -7.67 0.79 -6.68
N LEU A 120 -8.91 1.07 -6.27
CA LEU A 120 -9.76 0.08 -5.60
C LEU A 120 -10.05 -1.12 -6.50
N ARG A 121 -10.32 -0.89 -7.78
CA ARG A 121 -10.50 -1.95 -8.77
C ARG A 121 -9.26 -2.86 -8.85
N ARG A 122 -8.08 -2.28 -9.00
CA ARG A 122 -6.80 -3.03 -9.08
C ARG A 122 -6.51 -3.82 -7.81
N MET A 123 -6.78 -3.26 -6.64
CA MET A 123 -6.56 -3.97 -5.38
C MET A 123 -7.53 -5.15 -5.21
N ARG A 124 -8.79 -5.02 -5.63
CA ARG A 124 -9.73 -6.16 -5.66
C ARG A 124 -9.30 -7.24 -6.63
N GLU A 125 -8.76 -6.87 -7.79
CA GLU A 125 -8.20 -7.83 -8.75
C GLU A 125 -7.01 -8.59 -8.15
N MET A 126 -6.14 -7.89 -7.42
CA MET A 126 -5.03 -8.49 -6.69
C MET A 126 -5.51 -9.46 -5.60
N GLU A 127 -6.50 -9.06 -4.79
CA GLU A 127 -7.12 -9.93 -3.78
C GLU A 127 -7.72 -11.20 -4.41
N ALA A 128 -8.42 -11.06 -5.55
CA ALA A 128 -8.98 -12.19 -6.27
C ALA A 128 -7.88 -13.13 -6.81
N GLN A 129 -6.77 -12.58 -7.32
CA GLN A 129 -5.62 -13.37 -7.78
C GLN A 129 -4.93 -14.10 -6.63
N LEU A 130 -4.72 -13.45 -5.48
CA LEU A 130 -4.16 -14.07 -4.28
C LEU A 130 -5.07 -15.18 -3.74
N THR A 131 -6.38 -14.94 -3.72
CA THR A 131 -7.35 -15.96 -3.32
C THR A 131 -7.32 -17.16 -4.26
N THR A 132 -7.25 -16.92 -5.58
CA THR A 132 -7.14 -17.98 -6.60
C THR A 132 -5.83 -18.77 -6.46
N ALA A 133 -4.75 -18.11 -6.05
CA ALA A 133 -3.46 -18.73 -5.77
C ALA A 133 -3.43 -19.51 -4.43
N GLY A 134 -4.55 -19.58 -3.70
CA GLY A 134 -4.63 -20.29 -2.42
C GLY A 134 -3.87 -19.59 -1.28
N ILE A 135 -3.70 -18.26 -1.36
CA ILE A 135 -3.24 -17.46 -0.23
C ILE A 135 -4.33 -17.43 0.83
N THR A 136 -3.96 -17.66 2.10
CA THR A 136 -4.92 -17.57 3.21
C THR A 136 -5.24 -16.10 3.53
N GLN A 137 -6.42 -15.83 4.09
CA GLN A 137 -6.81 -14.46 4.50
C GLN A 137 -5.75 -13.77 5.39
N PRO A 138 -5.20 -14.42 6.43
CA PRO A 138 -4.15 -13.82 7.26
C PRO A 138 -2.85 -13.50 6.50
N GLU A 139 -2.46 -14.33 5.54
CA GLU A 139 -1.30 -14.06 4.67
C GLU A 139 -1.58 -12.87 3.75
N MET A 140 -2.76 -12.84 3.12
CA MET A 140 -3.18 -11.74 2.24
C MET A 140 -3.19 -10.39 2.98
N GLN A 141 -3.67 -10.35 4.22
CA GLN A 141 -3.65 -9.12 5.04
C GLN A 141 -2.24 -8.62 5.33
N ARG A 142 -1.26 -9.52 5.48
CA ARG A 142 0.16 -9.14 5.65
C ARG A 142 0.74 -8.61 4.36
N THR A 143 0.50 -9.30 3.25
CA THR A 143 0.91 -8.89 1.90
C THR A 143 0.35 -7.51 1.54
N MET A 144 -0.88 -7.21 1.98
CA MET A 144 -1.57 -5.94 1.72
C MET A 144 -1.46 -4.92 2.85
N ALA A 145 -0.54 -5.12 3.81
CA ALA A 145 -0.38 -4.21 4.94
C ALA A 145 -0.14 -2.75 4.51
N ASP A 146 0.72 -2.55 3.52
CA ASP A 146 1.02 -1.21 2.98
C ASP A 146 -0.20 -0.53 2.38
N TRP A 147 -1.03 -1.28 1.64
CA TRP A 147 -2.30 -0.79 1.12
C TRP A 147 -3.23 -0.35 2.25
N HIS A 148 -3.42 -1.20 3.25
CA HIS A 148 -4.28 -0.89 4.39
C HIS A 148 -3.79 0.35 5.17
N ASN A 149 -2.47 0.48 5.34
CA ASN A 149 -1.86 1.65 5.98
C ASN A 149 -2.07 2.92 5.16
N GLY A 150 -1.95 2.82 3.82
CA GLY A 150 -2.26 3.89 2.89
C GLY A 150 -3.71 4.35 2.99
N VAL A 151 -4.66 3.41 2.97
CA VAL A 151 -6.09 3.71 3.10
C VAL A 151 -6.41 4.43 4.40
N VAL A 152 -5.89 3.95 5.54
CA VAL A 152 -6.13 4.61 6.83
C VAL A 152 -5.51 6.01 6.85
N GLY A 153 -4.31 6.18 6.28
CA GLY A 153 -3.68 7.50 6.12
C GLY A 153 -4.56 8.47 5.33
N GLN A 154 -5.19 8.01 4.25
CA GLN A 154 -6.10 8.82 3.44
C GLN A 154 -7.40 9.15 4.18
N LEU A 155 -8.00 8.19 4.88
CA LEU A 155 -9.21 8.41 5.69
C LEU A 155 -8.97 9.42 6.83
N LEU A 156 -7.77 9.43 7.41
CA LEU A 156 -7.36 10.39 8.43
C LEU A 156 -6.94 11.75 7.87
N SER A 157 -6.74 11.88 6.55
CA SER A 157 -6.15 13.09 5.97
C SER A 157 -6.99 14.35 6.19
N ASN A 158 -8.32 14.24 6.13
CA ASN A 158 -9.22 15.36 6.37
C ASN A 158 -9.23 15.79 7.85
N ALA A 159 -9.26 14.84 8.78
CA ALA A 159 -9.09 15.14 10.21
C ALA A 159 -7.74 15.83 10.48
N TYR A 160 -6.67 15.34 9.85
CA TYR A 160 -5.35 15.95 9.99
C TYR A 160 -5.30 17.38 9.46
N ARG A 161 -5.84 17.63 8.25
CA ARG A 161 -5.91 18.97 7.66
C ARG A 161 -6.68 19.92 8.58
N ALA A 162 -7.86 19.54 9.06
CA ALA A 162 -8.69 20.37 9.93
C ALA A 162 -7.96 20.73 11.25
N VAL A 163 -7.34 19.75 11.90
CA VAL A 163 -6.55 19.98 13.13
C VAL A 163 -5.35 20.90 12.85
N ASN A 164 -4.61 20.64 11.77
CA ASN A 164 -3.44 21.43 11.41
C ASN A 164 -3.80 22.88 11.03
N ASP A 165 -4.92 23.10 10.34
CA ASP A 165 -5.39 24.43 9.96
C ASP A 165 -5.82 25.23 11.21
N CYS A 166 -6.53 24.59 12.15
CA CYS A 166 -6.87 25.18 13.44
C CYS A 166 -5.60 25.59 14.23
N ILE A 167 -4.61 24.70 14.31
CA ILE A 167 -3.33 24.98 14.96
C ILE A 167 -2.61 26.17 14.31
N LYS A 168 -2.59 26.24 12.97
CA LYS A 168 -1.97 27.36 12.24
C LYS A 168 -2.65 28.69 12.52
N GLN A 169 -3.98 28.73 12.48
CA GLN A 169 -4.75 29.93 12.81
C GLN A 169 -4.48 30.40 14.23
N ARG A 170 -4.39 29.45 15.15
CA ARG A 170 -4.04 29.74 16.54
C ARG A 170 -2.61 30.26 16.70
N GLN A 171 -1.63 29.70 15.99
CA GLN A 171 -0.27 30.22 15.97
C GLN A 171 -0.22 31.67 15.47
N GLN A 172 -0.94 31.97 14.38
CA GLN A 172 -1.06 33.33 13.85
C GLN A 172 -1.69 34.28 14.87
N TRP A 173 -2.76 33.85 15.54
CA TRP A 173 -3.37 34.63 16.61
C TRP A 173 -2.39 34.89 17.76
N MET A 174 -1.66 33.87 18.21
CA MET A 174 -0.66 33.99 19.27
C MET A 174 0.46 34.96 18.89
N ASP A 175 0.95 34.92 17.65
CA ASP A 175 1.99 35.83 17.17
C ASP A 175 1.52 37.30 17.21
N VAL A 176 0.26 37.56 16.82
CA VAL A 176 -0.35 38.89 16.95
C VAL A 176 -0.43 39.31 18.42
N GLN A 177 -0.92 38.45 19.32
CA GLN A 177 -1.00 38.75 20.75
C GLN A 177 0.39 39.01 21.37
N TRP A 178 1.38 38.21 20.96
CA TRP A 178 2.76 38.34 21.44
C TRP A 178 3.39 39.67 21.01
N SER A 179 3.16 40.09 19.77
CA SER A 179 3.64 41.37 19.25
C SER A 179 3.01 42.59 19.95
N GLY A 180 1.81 42.42 20.53
CA GLY A 180 1.11 43.44 21.29
C GLY A 180 1.59 43.60 22.73
N LEU A 181 2.47 42.73 23.23
CA LEU A 181 3.03 42.84 24.57
C LEU A 181 3.97 44.05 24.65
N LYS A 182 3.91 44.77 25.77
CA LYS A 182 4.78 45.93 26.03
C LYS A 182 6.24 45.47 26.07
N THR A 183 7.13 46.26 25.48
CA THR A 183 8.59 46.05 25.55
C THR A 183 9.23 47.02 26.56
N PRO A 184 10.14 46.56 27.44
CA PRO A 184 10.52 45.16 27.68
C PRO A 184 9.38 44.34 28.30
N ILE A 185 9.34 43.04 27.99
CA ILE A 185 8.27 42.13 28.45
C ILE A 185 8.39 41.95 29.97
N ASP A 186 7.29 42.22 30.68
CA ASP A 186 7.15 41.84 32.09
C ASP A 186 6.83 40.35 32.19
N GLN A 187 7.73 39.57 32.81
CA GLN A 187 7.56 38.12 32.97
C GLN A 187 6.43 37.75 33.94
N SER A 188 5.94 38.70 34.73
CA SER A 188 4.81 38.51 35.64
C SER A 188 3.46 38.88 34.99
N ASP A 189 3.47 39.40 33.76
CA ASP A 189 2.24 39.74 33.03
C ASP A 189 1.37 38.49 32.82
N PRO A 190 0.12 38.45 33.32
CA PRO A 190 -0.79 37.34 33.12
C PRO A 190 -0.99 36.97 31.64
N GLN A 191 -0.96 37.95 30.74
CA GLN A 191 -1.10 37.72 29.30
C GLN A 191 0.13 37.02 28.71
N TYR A 192 1.34 37.43 29.13
CA TYR A 192 2.58 36.76 28.76
C TYR A 192 2.59 35.29 29.24
N LEU A 193 2.24 35.05 30.50
CA LEU A 193 2.18 33.70 31.08
C LEU A 193 1.16 32.82 30.34
N LYS A 194 -0.01 33.36 30.00
CA LYS A 194 -1.03 32.64 29.21
C LYS A 194 -0.49 32.23 27.83
N LEU A 195 0.16 33.15 27.11
CA LEU A 195 0.72 32.88 25.79
C LEU A 195 1.88 31.87 25.85
N LEU A 196 2.74 31.95 26.87
CA LEU A 196 3.82 30.99 27.09
C LEU A 196 3.27 29.58 27.31
N MET A 197 2.26 29.43 28.17
CA MET A 197 1.59 28.14 28.42
C MET A 197 0.97 27.55 27.15
N LEU A 198 0.30 28.39 26.34
CA LEU A 198 -0.30 27.95 25.08
C LEU A 198 0.77 27.48 24.08
N ARG A 199 1.90 28.20 23.98
CA ARG A 199 3.01 27.85 23.10
C ARG A 199 3.67 26.53 23.49
N GLU A 200 3.93 26.31 24.77
CA GLU A 200 4.47 25.04 25.25
C GLU A 200 3.52 23.87 24.99
N ARG A 201 2.22 24.10 25.16
CA ARG A 201 1.20 23.08 24.91
C ARG A 201 1.12 22.71 23.43
N ASP A 202 1.24 23.68 22.52
CA ASP A 202 1.30 23.41 21.08
C ASP A 202 2.58 22.70 20.68
N ALA A 203 3.73 23.08 21.24
CA ALA A 203 5.00 22.41 20.97
C ALA A 203 4.94 20.93 21.37
N ARG A 204 4.37 20.61 22.54
CA ARG A 204 4.13 19.23 22.97
C ARG A 204 3.18 18.49 22.02
N GLY A 205 2.10 19.13 21.61
CA GLY A 205 1.14 18.54 20.66
C GLY A 205 1.76 18.19 19.31
N HIS A 206 2.61 19.07 18.76
CA HIS A 206 3.33 18.81 17.51
C HIS A 206 4.32 17.65 17.65
N GLU A 207 5.04 17.58 18.76
CA GLU A 207 6.01 16.52 19.02
C GLU A 207 5.33 15.15 19.16
N ASP A 208 4.21 15.09 19.87
CA ASP A 208 3.38 13.88 19.96
C ASP A 208 2.87 13.47 18.56
N PHE A 209 2.48 14.45 17.74
CA PHE A 209 2.04 14.23 16.35
C PHE A 209 3.13 13.66 15.46
N ARG A 210 4.31 14.26 15.52
CA ARG A 210 5.49 13.79 14.79
C ARG A 210 5.82 12.34 15.16
N LYS A 211 5.87 12.00 16.45
CA LYS A 211 6.14 10.63 16.93
C LYS A 211 5.09 9.62 16.47
N ALA A 212 3.81 9.96 16.55
CA ALA A 212 2.73 9.07 16.09
C ALA A 212 2.79 8.84 14.57
N TYR A 213 3.28 9.83 13.81
CA TYR A 213 3.50 9.69 12.38
C TYR A 213 4.69 8.76 12.08
N GLU A 214 5.83 8.99 12.75
CA GLU A 214 7.06 8.21 12.55
C GLU A 214 6.93 6.73 12.93
N ASN A 215 6.16 6.41 13.97
CA ASN A 215 6.02 5.04 14.45
C ASN A 215 5.08 4.17 13.59
N GLY A 216 4.39 4.74 12.60
CA GLY A 216 3.47 4.00 11.71
C GLY A 216 2.20 3.44 12.38
N ASP A 217 2.00 3.68 13.68
CA ASP A 217 0.84 3.18 14.43
C ASP A 217 -0.40 4.03 14.18
N HIS A 218 -1.32 3.51 13.37
CA HIS A 218 -2.57 4.18 13.04
C HIS A 218 -3.56 4.30 14.21
N HIS A 219 -3.54 3.39 15.18
CA HIS A 219 -4.37 3.50 16.39
C HIS A 219 -3.86 4.64 17.27
N ALA A 220 -2.54 4.75 17.42
CA ALA A 220 -1.92 5.87 18.13
C ALA A 220 -2.25 7.22 17.45
N ARG A 221 -2.26 7.27 16.10
CA ARG A 221 -2.65 8.47 15.35
C ARG A 221 -4.11 8.88 15.61
N VAL A 222 -5.04 7.93 15.59
CA VAL A 222 -6.46 8.18 15.94
C VAL A 222 -6.59 8.74 17.36
N ALA A 223 -5.97 8.07 18.33
CA ALA A 223 -6.02 8.48 19.73
C ALA A 223 -5.42 9.88 19.94
N LEU A 224 -4.35 10.20 19.21
CA LEU A 224 -3.74 11.51 19.26
C LEU A 224 -4.63 12.59 18.66
N ILE A 225 -5.22 12.36 17.49
CA ILE A 225 -6.15 13.33 16.88
C ILE A 225 -7.29 13.62 17.85
N LYS A 226 -7.90 12.59 18.47
CA LYS A 226 -8.93 12.77 19.50
C LYS A 226 -8.46 13.61 20.68
N ARG A 227 -7.23 13.40 21.15
CA ARG A 227 -6.64 14.19 22.24
C ARG A 227 -6.45 15.66 21.84
N VAL A 228 -5.94 15.91 20.63
CA VAL A 228 -5.74 17.27 20.12
C VAL A 228 -7.06 17.98 19.91
N VAL A 229 -8.08 17.31 19.35
CA VAL A 229 -9.45 17.84 19.22
C VAL A 229 -10.04 18.20 20.57
N SER A 230 -9.94 17.30 21.56
CA SER A 230 -10.40 17.57 22.93
C SER A 230 -9.73 18.80 23.53
N TYR A 231 -8.44 18.99 23.27
CA TYR A 231 -7.73 20.20 23.67
C TYR A 231 -8.28 21.44 22.95
N LEU A 232 -8.32 21.41 21.63
CA LEU A 232 -8.73 22.56 20.82
C LEU A 232 -10.15 22.99 21.18
N ASN A 233 -11.06 22.05 21.44
CA ASN A 233 -12.43 22.37 21.85
C ASN A 233 -12.56 22.94 23.29
N ALA A 234 -11.56 22.69 24.15
CA ALA A 234 -11.50 23.28 25.49
C ALA A 234 -10.99 24.73 25.48
N ASP A 235 -10.38 25.18 24.38
CA ASP A 235 -9.93 26.54 24.15
C ASP A 235 -10.95 27.28 23.27
N ASP A 236 -11.33 28.51 23.62
CA ASP A 236 -12.39 29.24 22.90
C ASP A 236 -12.01 29.46 21.43
N LEU A 237 -10.74 29.78 21.16
CA LEU A 237 -10.24 29.97 19.80
C LEU A 237 -10.24 28.68 18.98
N GLY A 238 -9.93 27.55 19.61
CA GLY A 238 -9.95 26.25 18.94
C GLY A 238 -11.37 25.77 18.66
N ARG A 239 -12.31 26.03 19.57
CA ARG A 239 -13.72 25.69 19.41
C ARG A 239 -14.38 26.37 18.20
N ASP A 240 -14.05 27.63 17.96
CA ASP A 240 -14.67 28.42 16.88
C ASP A 240 -14.08 28.11 15.49
N THR A 241 -12.87 27.55 15.44
CA THR A 241 -12.11 27.35 14.20
C THR A 241 -12.05 25.90 13.75
N LEU A 242 -12.22 24.94 14.66
CA LEU A 242 -12.17 23.52 14.35
C LEU A 242 -13.47 23.01 13.75
N ASP A 243 -13.40 22.50 12.52
CA ASP A 243 -14.49 21.72 11.90
C ASP A 243 -14.60 20.33 12.55
N SER A 244 -15.17 20.30 13.76
CA SER A 244 -15.30 19.07 14.57
C SER A 244 -16.13 17.99 13.85
N ALA A 245 -17.13 18.39 13.07
CA ALA A 245 -17.97 17.45 12.32
C ALA A 245 -17.15 16.69 11.27
N ARG A 246 -16.31 17.39 10.50
CA ARG A 246 -15.42 16.76 9.52
C ARG A 246 -14.37 15.87 10.18
N VAL A 247 -13.84 16.27 11.34
CA VAL A 247 -12.89 15.45 12.09
C VAL A 247 -13.55 14.16 12.57
N ASP A 248 -14.73 14.26 13.19
CA ASP A 248 -15.46 13.11 13.71
C ASP A 248 -15.86 12.12 12.61
N GLU A 249 -16.29 12.62 11.45
CA GLU A 249 -16.59 11.79 10.29
C GLU A 249 -15.33 11.03 9.82
N SER A 250 -14.22 11.72 9.63
CA SER A 250 -12.94 11.08 9.24
C SER A 250 -12.48 10.03 10.25
N LEU A 251 -12.58 10.32 11.55
CA LEU A 251 -12.22 9.38 12.61
C LEU A 251 -13.11 8.14 12.59
N LYS A 252 -14.43 8.32 12.44
CA LYS A 252 -15.39 7.21 12.35
C LYS A 252 -15.05 6.26 11.20
N HIS A 253 -14.74 6.80 10.02
CA HIS A 253 -14.37 5.97 8.86
C HIS A 253 -13.04 5.24 9.07
N ALA A 254 -12.03 5.92 9.64
CA ALA A 254 -10.72 5.32 9.91
C ALA A 254 -10.81 4.22 10.98
N GLU A 255 -11.54 4.43 12.07
CA GLU A 255 -11.73 3.45 13.14
C GLU A 255 -12.47 2.21 12.65
N TYR A 256 -13.52 2.40 11.85
CA TYR A 256 -14.22 1.28 11.22
C TYR A 256 -13.29 0.45 10.33
N TYR A 257 -12.46 1.12 9.51
CA TYR A 257 -11.53 0.44 8.62
C TYR A 257 -10.43 -0.30 9.39
N LEU A 258 -9.89 0.28 10.47
CA LEU A 258 -8.90 -0.39 11.32
C LEU A 258 -9.45 -1.69 11.94
N ALA A 259 -10.72 -1.68 12.37
CA ALA A 259 -11.35 -2.84 12.98
C ALA A 259 -11.75 -3.93 11.98
N HIS A 260 -12.24 -3.55 10.79
CA HIS A 260 -12.88 -4.49 9.86
C HIS A 260 -12.09 -4.73 8.57
N ARG A 261 -11.06 -3.92 8.29
CA ARG A 261 -10.34 -3.87 7.01
C ARG A 261 -11.28 -3.70 5.80
N ALA A 262 -12.40 -3.00 6.03
CA ALA A 262 -13.44 -2.74 5.05
C ALA A 262 -13.90 -1.28 5.14
N PHE A 263 -14.36 -0.74 4.01
CA PHE A 263 -14.88 0.62 3.97
C PHE A 263 -16.28 0.68 4.59
N LEU A 264 -16.49 1.64 5.49
CA LEU A 264 -17.84 2.00 5.95
C LEU A 264 -18.64 2.66 4.81
N SER A 265 -17.96 3.47 3.99
CA SER A 265 -18.49 4.06 2.77
C SER A 265 -17.34 4.22 1.78
N GLU A 266 -17.43 3.53 0.65
CA GLU A 266 -16.47 3.71 -0.45
C GLU A 266 -16.59 5.10 -1.06
N ALA A 267 -17.82 5.64 -1.14
CA ALA A 267 -18.07 7.00 -1.62
C ALA A 267 -17.33 8.05 -0.78
N TYR A 268 -17.31 7.90 0.54
CA TYR A 268 -16.59 8.80 1.44
C TYR A 268 -15.09 8.78 1.17
N TRP A 269 -14.49 7.60 1.00
CA TRP A 269 -13.06 7.47 0.68
C TRP A 269 -12.73 8.03 -0.70
N MET A 270 -13.60 7.81 -1.68
CA MET A 270 -13.46 8.36 -3.03
C MET A 270 -13.51 9.89 -3.05
N SER A 271 -14.27 10.53 -2.16
CA SER A 271 -14.47 11.98 -2.13
C SER A 271 -13.45 12.79 -1.30
N GLN A 272 -12.47 12.15 -0.62
CA GLN A 272 -11.49 12.82 0.27
C GLN A 272 -10.50 13.79 -0.41
#